data_AF-A0A920H657-F1
#
_entry.id   AF-A0A920H657-F1
#
_cell.length_a   1.000
_cell.length_b   1.000
_cell.length_c   1.000
_cell.angle_alpha   90.00
_cell.angle_beta   90.00
_cell.angle_gamma   90.00
#
_symmetry.space_group_name_H-M   'P 1'
#
loop_
_entity.id
_entity.type
_entity.pdbx_description
1 polymer ?
#
loop_
_entity_poly.entity_id
_entity_poly.type
_entity_poly.pdbx_seq_one_letter_code
_entity_poly.pdbx_strand_id
1 'polypeptide(L)'
;MPNKITIISDGDFITSYDHELSQAIISSLDKSNAFLVYLTDNEYIENNFNYKITAKPEYLKIHFKHKENAVTSGLNSFFLKIKDYNILQISFINDIDQEVVMDISNFERNVSIKDSNFKFKIPNNADVLLNN
;
A
#
# COMPACT_ATOMS: atom_id res chain seq x y z
N MET A 1 -11.88 -20.53 3.09
CA MET A 1 -12.37 -19.23 2.61
C MET A 1 -11.14 -18.34 2.46
N PRO A 2 -11.12 -17.29 1.61
CA PRO A 2 -9.97 -16.40 1.59
C PRO A 2 -9.85 -15.69 2.94
N ASN A 3 -8.64 -15.64 3.50
CA ASN A 3 -8.37 -14.96 4.77
C ASN A 3 -8.81 -13.49 4.65
N LYS A 4 -9.70 -13.07 5.55
CA LYS A 4 -10.16 -11.69 5.58
C LYS A 4 -9.25 -10.90 6.51
N ILE A 5 -8.47 -9.99 5.92
CA ILE A 5 -7.65 -9.03 6.63
C ILE A 5 -8.18 -7.62 6.34
N THR A 6 -8.30 -6.79 7.37
CA THR A 6 -8.62 -5.37 7.23
C THR A 6 -7.41 -4.56 7.64
N ILE A 7 -6.97 -3.66 6.76
CA ILE A 7 -5.87 -2.74 7.03
C ILE A 7 -6.43 -1.33 6.97
N ILE A 8 -6.17 -0.54 8.01
CA ILE A 8 -6.59 0.86 8.10
C ILE A 8 -5.45 1.71 8.62
N SER A 9 -5.37 2.96 8.17
CA SER A 9 -4.45 3.97 8.69
C SER A 9 -5.22 5.23 9.02
N ASP A 10 -4.91 5.83 10.16
CA ASP A 10 -5.40 7.17 10.55
C ASP A 10 -4.38 8.28 10.29
N GLY A 11 -3.22 7.95 9.71
CA GLY A 11 -2.12 8.86 9.42
C GLY A 11 -0.96 8.76 10.41
N ASP A 12 -1.20 8.31 11.64
CA ASP A 12 -0.17 8.11 12.67
C ASP A 12 0.11 6.62 12.90
N PHE A 13 -0.93 5.78 12.83
CA PHE A 13 -0.87 4.35 13.07
C PHE A 13 -1.48 3.55 11.91
N ILE A 14 -0.97 2.34 11.73
CA ILE A 14 -1.62 1.31 10.93
C ILE A 14 -2.18 0.25 11.87
N THR A 15 -3.45 -0.10 11.67
CA THR A 15 -4.06 -1.27 12.29
C THR A 15 -4.34 -2.32 11.22
N SER A 16 -3.77 -3.51 11.40
CA SER A 16 -4.13 -4.71 10.64
C SER A 16 -4.98 -5.62 11.54
N TYR A 17 -6.14 -6.05 11.08
CA TYR A 17 -7.03 -6.95 11.79
C TYR A 17 -7.28 -8.21 10.98
N ASP A 18 -6.85 -9.35 11.52
CA ASP A 18 -7.18 -10.68 11.02
C ASP A 18 -8.50 -11.14 11.64
N HIS A 19 -9.52 -11.32 10.80
CA HIS A 19 -10.86 -11.68 11.25
C HIS A 19 -10.96 -13.13 11.72
N GLU A 20 -10.10 -14.03 11.23
CA GLU A 20 -10.13 -15.46 11.57
C GLU A 20 -9.42 -15.71 12.90
N LEU A 21 -8.28 -15.06 13.09
CA LEU A 21 -7.52 -15.13 14.35
C LEU A 21 -8.14 -14.25 15.44
N SER A 22 -9.06 -13.36 15.08
CA SER A 22 -9.56 -12.30 15.97
C SER A 22 -8.39 -11.55 16.61
N GLN A 23 -7.43 -11.11 15.78
CA GLN A 23 -6.21 -10.47 16.24
C GLN A 23 -6.01 -9.14 15.52
N ALA A 24 -5.71 -8.10 16.30
CA ALA A 24 -5.31 -6.78 15.81
C ALA A 24 -3.81 -6.57 16.07
N ILE A 25 -3.08 -6.13 15.06
CA ILE A 25 -1.71 -5.63 15.17
C ILE A 25 -1.77 -4.13 14.92
N ILE A 26 -1.32 -3.34 15.89
CA ILE A 26 -1.22 -1.89 15.78
C ILE A 26 0.26 -1.54 15.75
N SER A 27 0.67 -0.83 14.70
CA SER A 27 2.03 -0.30 14.57
C SER A 27 2.00 1.19 14.29
N SER A 28 3.09 1.88 14.61
CA SER A 28 3.34 3.21 14.06
C SER A 28 3.34 3.14 12.53
N LEU A 29 2.93 4.22 11.87
CA LEU A 29 3.13 4.38 10.43
C LEU A 29 4.63 4.61 10.17
N ASP A 30 5.44 3.58 10.36
CA ASP A 30 6.83 3.63 9.89
C ASP A 30 6.82 3.58 8.37
N LYS A 31 7.41 4.62 7.77
CA LYS A 31 7.50 4.82 6.32
C LYS A 31 8.27 3.69 5.63
N SER A 32 9.01 2.88 6.38
CA SER A 32 9.85 1.82 5.82
C SER A 32 9.08 0.57 5.37
N ASN A 33 7.94 0.21 6.01
CA ASN A 33 7.36 -1.14 5.86
C ASN A 33 5.91 -1.22 5.36
N ALA A 34 5.25 -0.09 5.05
CA ALA A 34 3.83 -0.11 4.68
C ALA A 34 3.62 0.17 3.19
N PHE A 35 3.03 -0.79 2.47
CA PHE A 35 2.63 -0.59 1.06
C PHE A 35 1.72 0.64 0.88
N LEU A 36 0.95 1.00 1.92
CA LEU A 36 0.10 2.18 1.94
C LEU A 36 0.91 3.46 1.75
N VAL A 37 2.08 3.58 2.36
CA VAL A 37 2.96 4.76 2.25
C VAL A 37 3.37 4.98 0.81
N TYR A 38 3.67 3.91 0.06
CA TYR A 38 4.02 4.01 -1.37
C TYR A 38 2.87 4.55 -2.23
N LEU A 39 1.62 4.49 -1.74
CA LEU A 39 0.44 4.93 -2.46
C LEU A 39 -0.07 6.31 -2.01
N THR A 40 0.30 6.76 -0.81
CA THR A 40 -0.31 7.95 -0.19
C THR A 40 0.67 9.06 0.18
N ASP A 41 1.97 8.79 0.30
CA ASP A 41 2.97 9.79 0.72
C ASP A 41 3.86 10.21 -0.46
N ASN A 42 3.52 11.35 -1.07
CA ASN A 42 4.26 11.89 -2.21
C ASN A 42 5.71 12.26 -1.85
N GLU A 43 5.94 12.86 -0.67
CA GLU A 43 7.27 13.28 -0.24
C GLU A 43 8.17 12.06 -0.05
N TYR A 44 7.64 11.00 0.55
CA TYR A 44 8.37 9.75 0.69
C TYR A 44 8.72 9.14 -0.69
N ILE A 45 7.78 9.10 -1.64
CA ILE A 45 8.05 8.61 -3.00
C ILE A 45 9.13 9.43 -3.69
N GLU A 46 9.02 10.76 -3.67
CA GLU A 46 9.97 11.67 -4.29
C GLU A 46 11.36 11.56 -3.68
N ASN A 47 11.46 11.35 -2.37
CA ASN A 47 12.75 11.23 -1.68
C ASN A 47 13.41 9.88 -1.92
N ASN A 48 12.66 8.78 -2.01
CA ASN A 48 13.21 7.42 -1.97
C ASN A 48 13.25 6.70 -3.33
N PHE A 49 12.52 7.16 -4.34
CA PHE A 49 12.42 6.46 -5.64
C PHE A 49 12.82 7.35 -6.82
N ASN A 50 13.46 6.71 -7.80
CA ASN A 50 13.51 7.17 -9.18
C ASN A 50 12.39 6.49 -9.96
N TYR A 51 11.82 7.17 -10.96
CA TYR A 51 10.81 6.56 -11.83
C TYR A 51 11.19 6.59 -13.31
N LYS A 52 10.72 5.59 -14.05
CA LYS A 52 10.78 5.53 -15.52
C LYS A 52 9.39 5.26 -16.09
N ILE A 53 9.02 6.00 -17.12
CA ILE A 53 7.74 5.87 -17.79
C ILE A 53 7.94 5.16 -19.13
N THR A 54 7.16 4.11 -19.37
CA THR A 54 7.06 3.41 -20.64
C THR A 54 5.65 3.58 -21.18
N ALA A 55 5.52 4.25 -22.32
CA ALA A 55 4.25 4.37 -23.02
C ALA A 55 3.98 3.12 -23.87
N LYS A 56 2.76 2.60 -23.78
CA LYS A 56 2.19 1.57 -24.66
C LYS A 56 0.91 2.13 -25.29
N PRO A 57 0.47 1.63 -26.46
CA PRO A 57 -0.75 2.11 -27.11
C PRO A 57 -1.97 2.12 -26.17
N GLU A 58 -2.08 1.10 -25.30
CA GLU A 58 -3.24 0.95 -24.41
C GLU A 58 -3.06 1.56 -23.01
N TYR A 59 -1.84 1.87 -22.57
CA TYR A 59 -1.57 2.29 -21.19
C TYR A 59 -0.18 2.91 -21.00
N LEU A 60 0.01 3.64 -19.91
CA LEU A 60 1.29 4.03 -19.37
C LEU A 60 1.72 3.04 -18.29
N LYS A 61 2.99 2.60 -18.32
CA LYS A 61 3.61 1.85 -17.23
C LYS A 61 4.67 2.73 -16.57
N ILE A 62 4.53 2.97 -15.28
CA ILE A 62 5.49 3.69 -14.46
C ILE A 62 6.21 2.67 -13.58
N HIS A 63 7.53 2.66 -13.63
CA HIS A 63 8.38 1.82 -12.79
C HIS A 63 9.09 2.70 -11.77
N PHE A 64 8.84 2.45 -10.49
CA PHE A 64 9.50 3.10 -9.37
C PHE A 64 10.57 2.16 -8.81
N LYS A 65 11.81 2.62 -8.80
CA LYS A 65 12.95 1.90 -8.23
C LYS A 65 13.62 2.77 -7.19
N HIS A 66 14.06 2.18 -6.08
CA HIS A 66 14.79 2.90 -5.05
C HIS A 66 15.99 3.69 -5.62
N LYS A 67 16.23 4.88 -5.07
CA LYS A 67 17.45 5.66 -5.33
C LYS A 67 18.66 4.94 -4.73
N GLU A 68 19.83 5.21 -5.28
CA GLU A 68 21.09 4.71 -4.72
C GLU A 68 21.23 5.20 -3.26
N ASN A 69 21.49 4.26 -2.34
CA ASN A 69 21.58 4.45 -0.88
C ASN A 69 20.25 4.64 -0.12
N ALA A 70 19.09 4.45 -0.75
CA ALA A 70 17.84 4.35 0.02
C ALA A 70 17.85 3.08 0.88
N VAL A 71 17.44 3.18 2.14
CA VAL A 71 17.25 2.00 3.00
C VAL A 71 16.04 1.23 2.46
N THR A 72 16.28 0.04 1.93
CA THR A 72 15.23 -0.83 1.38
C THR A 72 14.75 -1.79 2.47
N SER A 73 13.52 -1.64 2.92
CA SER A 73 12.91 -2.56 3.88
C SER A 73 11.97 -3.53 3.15
N GLY A 74 12.55 -4.56 2.55
CA GLY A 74 11.79 -5.65 1.92
C GLY A 74 11.05 -5.31 0.62
N LEU A 75 11.07 -4.06 0.14
CA LEU A 75 10.64 -3.70 -1.21
C LEU A 75 11.85 -3.33 -2.08
N ASN A 76 11.91 -3.88 -3.29
CA ASN A 76 12.93 -3.55 -4.29
C ASN A 76 12.40 -2.51 -5.29
N SER A 77 11.20 -2.76 -5.84
CA SER A 77 10.57 -1.84 -6.81
C SER A 77 9.06 -2.04 -6.85
N PHE A 78 8.36 -1.10 -7.49
CA PHE A 78 6.95 -1.25 -7.77
C PHE A 78 6.56 -0.62 -9.11
N PHE A 79 5.45 -1.07 -9.67
CA PHE A 79 4.91 -0.57 -10.93
C PHE A 79 3.48 -0.06 -10.79
N LEU A 80 3.17 0.99 -11.55
CA LEU A 80 1.81 1.44 -11.78
C LEU A 80 1.49 1.29 -13.26
N LYS A 81 0.34 0.69 -13.57
CA LYS A 81 -0.27 0.69 -14.90
C LYS A 81 -1.43 1.67 -14.90
N ILE A 82 -1.37 2.69 -15.74
CA ILE A 82 -2.35 3.77 -15.79
C ILE A 82 -2.92 3.90 -17.20
N LYS A 83 -4.23 4.10 -17.31
CA LYS A 83 -4.93 4.44 -18.56
C LYS A 83 -5.97 5.50 -18.28
N ASP A 84 -6.03 6.55 -19.09
CA ASP A 84 -7.01 7.65 -18.93
C ASP A 84 -7.04 8.21 -17.50
N TYR A 85 -5.86 8.31 -16.88
CA TYR A 85 -5.63 8.73 -15.49
C TYR A 85 -6.25 7.82 -14.41
N ASN A 86 -6.67 6.61 -14.77
CA ASN A 86 -7.13 5.58 -13.84
C ASN A 86 -6.03 4.55 -13.60
N ILE A 87 -5.85 4.13 -12.34
CA ILE A 87 -4.93 3.05 -12.01
C ILE A 87 -5.62 1.73 -12.38
N LEU A 88 -4.98 0.97 -13.27
CA LEU A 88 -5.44 -0.35 -13.71
C LEU A 88 -4.80 -1.48 -12.91
N GLN A 89 -3.54 -1.30 -12.51
CA GLN A 89 -2.76 -2.32 -11.83
C GLN A 89 -1.65 -1.66 -11.02
N ILE A 90 -1.35 -2.26 -9.87
CA ILE A 90 -0.19 -1.98 -9.03
C ILE A 90 0.56 -3.30 -8.85
N SER A 91 1.88 -3.32 -9.01
CA SER A 91 2.67 -4.49 -8.60
C SER A 91 3.86 -4.11 -7.74
N PHE A 92 4.17 -4.96 -6.78
CA PHE A 92 5.27 -4.80 -5.83
C PHE A 92 6.23 -5.96 -5.99
N ILE A 93 7.52 -5.67 -6.12
CA ILE A 93 8.60 -6.66 -6.20
C ILE A 93 9.47 -6.51 -4.96
N ASN A 94 9.63 -7.59 -4.20
CA ASN A 94 10.51 -7.61 -3.03
C ASN A 94 11.99 -7.87 -3.41
N ASP A 95 12.84 -7.93 -2.39
CA ASP A 95 14.28 -8.16 -2.50
C ASP A 95 14.68 -9.56 -2.98
N ILE A 96 13.76 -10.53 -2.92
CA ILE A 96 13.93 -11.91 -3.44
C ILE A 96 13.21 -12.13 -4.78
N ASP A 97 12.89 -11.05 -5.50
CA ASP A 97 12.22 -11.06 -6.82
C ASP A 97 10.81 -11.68 -6.83
N GLN A 98 10.15 -11.79 -5.67
CA GLN A 98 8.74 -12.15 -5.60
C GLN A 98 7.88 -10.94 -5.98
N GLU A 99 6.97 -11.15 -6.92
CA GLU A 99 6.02 -10.12 -7.36
C GLU A 99 4.61 -10.38 -6.80
N VAL A 100 4.02 -9.33 -6.22
CA VAL A 100 2.59 -9.28 -5.89
C VAL A 100 1.91 -8.31 -6.85
N VAL A 101 0.88 -8.77 -7.54
CA VAL A 101 0.12 -7.98 -8.52
C VAL A 101 -1.30 -7.74 -8.02
N MET A 102 -1.74 -6.49 -8.06
CA MET A 102 -3.10 -6.08 -7.73
C MET A 102 -3.75 -5.45 -8.97
N ASP A 103 -4.73 -6.13 -9.54
CA ASP A 103 -5.59 -5.58 -10.57
C ASP A 103 -6.74 -4.78 -9.95
N ILE A 104 -6.93 -3.55 -10.43
CA ILE A 104 -7.93 -2.63 -9.91
C ILE A 104 -9.07 -2.54 -10.92
N SER A 105 -10.28 -2.83 -10.44
CA SER A 105 -11.53 -2.64 -11.18
C SER A 105 -12.37 -1.55 -10.51
N ASN A 106 -13.23 -0.89 -11.30
CA ASN A 106 -14.13 0.17 -10.81
C ASN A 106 -13.39 1.31 -10.08
N PHE A 107 -12.26 1.73 -10.64
CA PHE A 107 -11.50 2.84 -10.07
C PHE A 107 -12.29 4.15 -10.18
N GLU A 108 -12.57 4.75 -9.04
CA GLU A 108 -13.23 6.05 -8.93
C GLU A 108 -12.27 7.07 -8.31
N ARG A 109 -12.32 8.32 -8.80
CA ARG A 109 -11.48 9.43 -8.33
C ARG A 109 -12.34 10.54 -7.76
N ASN A 110 -11.76 11.26 -6.80
CA ASN A 110 -12.36 12.46 -6.19
C ASN A 110 -13.76 12.21 -5.62
N VAL A 111 -14.02 10.99 -5.16
CA VAL A 111 -15.27 10.61 -4.52
C VAL A 111 -15.26 11.11 -3.08
N SER A 112 -16.38 11.65 -2.60
CA SER A 112 -16.51 12.01 -1.19
C SER A 112 -16.67 10.74 -0.35
N ILE A 113 -15.69 10.49 0.52
CA ILE A 113 -15.70 9.37 1.46
C ILE A 113 -15.81 9.96 2.87
N LYS A 114 -16.66 9.36 3.72
CA LYS A 114 -16.83 9.81 5.10
C LYS A 114 -15.61 9.43 5.93
N ASP A 115 -15.16 10.33 6.81
CA ASP A 115 -14.06 10.08 7.76
C ASP A 115 -14.28 8.82 8.62
N SER A 116 -15.54 8.46 8.89
CA SER A 116 -15.89 7.24 9.61
C SER A 116 -15.40 5.97 8.93
N ASN A 117 -15.17 5.98 7.61
CA ASN A 117 -14.65 4.83 6.88
C ASN A 117 -13.15 4.59 7.14
N PHE A 118 -12.45 5.58 7.69
CA PHE A 118 -11.06 5.50 8.12
C PHE A 118 -10.92 5.22 9.62
N LYS A 119 -12.02 4.87 10.31
CA LYS A 119 -12.02 4.44 11.70
C LYS A 119 -12.35 2.95 11.80
N PHE A 120 -11.53 2.20 12.52
CA PHE A 120 -11.77 0.79 12.77
C PHE A 120 -12.00 0.57 14.26
N LYS A 121 -13.11 -0.08 14.60
CA LYS A 121 -13.39 -0.51 15.97
C LYS A 121 -12.96 -1.96 16.13
N ILE A 122 -11.86 -2.17 16.85
CA ILE A 122 -11.38 -3.50 17.21
C ILE A 122 -12.45 -4.19 18.07
N PRO A 123 -12.87 -5.43 17.76
CA PRO A 123 -13.80 -6.18 18.59
C PRO A 123 -13.26 -6.40 20.00
N ASN A 124 -14.14 -6.35 21.02
CA ASN A 124 -13.74 -6.42 22.42
C ASN A 124 -13.03 -7.73 22.82
N ASN A 125 -13.24 -8.80 22.06
CA ASN A 125 -12.66 -10.12 22.29
C ASN A 125 -11.41 -10.40 21.44
N ALA A 126 -10.95 -9.40 20.67
CA ALA A 126 -9.76 -9.57 19.85
C ALA A 126 -8.49 -9.51 20.69
N ASP A 127 -7.51 -10.33 20.35
CA ASP A 127 -6.15 -10.19 20.85
C ASP A 127 -5.51 -8.95 20.21
N VAL A 128 -4.77 -8.16 20.99
CA VAL A 128 -4.18 -6.90 20.52
C VAL A 128 -2.69 -6.92 20.76
N LEU A 129 -1.93 -6.89 19.67
CA LEU A 129 -0.48 -6.81 19.67
C LEU A 129 -0.05 -5.40 19.28
N LEU A 130 0.81 -4.81 20.11
CA LEU A 130 1.45 -3.53 19.84
C LEU A 130 2.84 -3.78 19.28
N ASN A 131 3.09 -3.31 18.07
CA ASN A 131 4.39 -3.35 17.42
C ASN A 131 4.98 -1.94 17.45
N ASN A 132 5.83 -1.68 18.45
CA ASN A 132 6.48 -0.39 18.67
C ASN A 132 7.71 -0.23 17.77
#